data_AF-A0A970XM58-F1
#
_entry.id   AF-A0A970XM58-F1
#
_cell.length_a   1.000
_cell.length_b   1.000
_cell.length_c   1.000
_cell.angle_alpha   90.00
_cell.angle_beta   90.00
_cell.angle_gamma   90.00
#
_symmetry.space_group_name_H-M   'P 1'
#
loop_
_entity.id
_entity.type
_entity.pdbx_description
1 polymer ?
#
loop_
_entity_poly.entity_id
_entity_poly.type
_entity_poly.pdbx_seq_one_letter_code
_entity_poly.pdbx_strand_id
1 'polypeptide(L)'
;MAELNIQGTSRTFEEKVAGLKPEAKEALEQIKAALLAKKKVNERVSKKYATYNRGRDQIARVSIIATSLRVHLALDPKAHPDKTWIKDLSAKSAYEKVPAMVRISSPLALRRVLALIEAL
;
A
#
# COMPACT_ATOMS: atom_id res chain seq x y z
N MET A 1 -30.47 -7.30 21.59
CA MET A 1 -29.23 -7.03 22.35
C MET A 1 -28.07 -7.45 21.46
N ALA A 2 -27.45 -6.52 20.74
CA ALA A 2 -26.28 -6.84 19.93
C ALA A 2 -25.08 -6.95 20.86
N GLU A 3 -24.48 -8.13 20.94
CA GLU A 3 -23.28 -8.37 21.73
C GLU A 3 -22.14 -7.51 21.18
N LEU A 4 -21.75 -6.51 21.97
CA LEU A 4 -20.53 -5.74 21.76
C LEU A 4 -19.34 -6.66 22.09
N ASN A 5 -18.75 -7.26 21.06
CA ASN A 5 -17.52 -8.03 21.18
C ASN A 5 -16.34 -7.08 21.47
N ILE A 6 -16.08 -6.85 22.77
CA ILE A 6 -14.88 -6.17 23.27
C ILE A 6 -13.76 -7.23 23.33
N GLN A 7 -13.17 -7.53 22.18
CA GLN A 7 -11.78 -7.93 22.08
C GLN A 7 -11.04 -6.82 21.35
N GLY A 8 -9.93 -6.35 21.90
CA GLY A 8 -9.03 -5.37 21.29
C GLY A 8 -8.31 -5.91 20.04
N THR A 9 -9.03 -6.46 19.07
CA THR A 9 -8.50 -7.02 17.84
C THR A 9 -8.61 -5.98 16.73
N SER A 10 -7.46 -5.44 16.33
CA SER A 10 -7.39 -4.60 15.14
C SER A 10 -7.90 -5.40 13.92
N ARG A 11 -8.83 -4.80 13.15
CA ARG A 11 -9.36 -5.39 11.90
C ARG A 11 -8.25 -5.97 11.03
N THR A 12 -8.48 -7.17 10.48
CA THR A 12 -7.58 -7.82 9.53
C THR A 12 -7.49 -7.01 8.24
N PHE A 13 -6.48 -7.30 7.40
CA PHE A 13 -6.37 -6.66 6.09
C PHE A 13 -7.61 -6.94 5.24
N GLU A 14 -8.09 -8.17 5.23
CA GLU A 14 -9.28 -8.60 4.49
C GLU A 14 -10.56 -7.93 4.99
N GLU A 15 -10.76 -7.83 6.31
CA GLU A 15 -11.91 -7.10 6.89
C GLU A 15 -11.87 -5.61 6.51
N LYS A 16 -10.67 -5.02 6.45
CA LYS A 16 -10.51 -3.64 5.97
C LYS A 16 -10.84 -3.53 4.49
N VAL A 17 -10.41 -4.47 3.66
CA VAL A 17 -10.76 -4.52 2.22
C VAL A 17 -12.27 -4.64 2.05
N ALA A 18 -12.94 -5.52 2.80
CA ALA A 18 -14.38 -5.71 2.74
C ALA A 18 -15.15 -4.40 3.02
N GLY A 19 -14.67 -3.61 3.98
CA GLY A 19 -15.23 -2.30 4.35
C GLY A 19 -14.82 -1.12 3.46
N LEU A 20 -14.00 -1.32 2.41
CA LEU A 20 -13.69 -0.27 1.45
C LEU A 20 -14.88 0.05 0.55
N LYS A 21 -14.96 1.31 0.12
CA LYS A 21 -15.87 1.75 -0.95
C LYS A 21 -15.48 1.09 -2.29
N PRO A 22 -16.42 0.92 -3.24
CA PRO A 22 -16.15 0.30 -4.54
C PRO A 22 -14.93 0.88 -5.26
N GLU A 23 -14.77 2.20 -5.28
CA GLU A 23 -13.67 2.89 -5.97
C GLU A 23 -12.31 2.58 -5.33
N ALA A 24 -12.28 2.44 -4.00
CA ALA A 24 -11.06 2.08 -3.28
C ALA A 24 -10.70 0.60 -3.44
N LYS A 25 -11.70 -0.29 -3.60
CA LYS A 25 -11.49 -1.70 -3.96
C LYS A 25 -10.92 -1.81 -5.37
N GLU A 26 -11.50 -1.09 -6.32
CA GLU A 26 -11.01 -1.06 -7.69
C GLU A 26 -9.56 -0.52 -7.76
N ALA A 27 -9.26 0.56 -7.05
CA ALA A 27 -7.90 1.08 -6.94
C ALA A 27 -6.93 0.04 -6.36
N LEU A 28 -7.36 -0.73 -5.35
CA LEU A 28 -6.55 -1.79 -4.76
C LEU A 28 -6.25 -2.90 -5.78
N GLU A 29 -7.26 -3.35 -6.53
CA GLU A 29 -7.07 -4.37 -7.57
C GLU A 29 -6.14 -3.89 -8.68
N GLN A 30 -6.27 -2.65 -9.14
CA GLN A 30 -5.35 -2.08 -10.14
C GLN A 30 -3.90 -2.02 -9.62
N ILE A 31 -3.69 -1.60 -8.37
CA ILE A 31 -2.36 -1.57 -7.74
C ILE A 31 -1.80 -2.99 -7.60
N LYS A 32 -2.61 -3.95 -7.17
CA LYS A 32 -2.23 -5.35 -7.03
C LYS A 32 -1.82 -5.94 -8.37
N ALA A 33 -2.63 -5.75 -9.41
CA ALA A 33 -2.35 -6.22 -10.76
C ALA A 33 -1.04 -5.63 -11.30
N ALA A 34 -0.83 -4.31 -11.15
CA ALA A 34 0.39 -3.65 -11.60
C ALA A 34 1.65 -4.16 -10.88
N LEU A 35 1.56 -4.44 -9.57
CA LEU A 35 2.68 -4.98 -8.80
C LEU A 35 2.97 -6.44 -9.18
N LEU A 36 1.95 -7.27 -9.36
CA LEU A 36 2.10 -8.68 -9.73
C LEU A 36 2.55 -8.87 -11.19
N ALA A 37 2.29 -7.90 -12.07
CA ALA A 37 2.82 -7.90 -13.42
C ALA A 37 4.35 -7.75 -13.47
N LYS A 38 4.99 -7.28 -12.39
CA LYS A 38 6.45 -7.12 -12.32
C LYS A 38 7.15 -8.47 -12.17
N LYS A 39 8.29 -8.60 -12.84
CA LYS A 39 9.05 -9.85 -12.93
C LYS A 39 9.42 -10.37 -11.54
N LYS A 40 9.04 -11.63 -11.28
CA LYS A 40 9.35 -12.37 -10.03
C LYS A 40 8.81 -11.71 -8.75
N VAL A 41 7.72 -10.95 -8.86
CA VAL A 41 7.06 -10.35 -7.70
C VAL A 41 5.96 -11.28 -7.17
N ASN A 42 6.00 -11.54 -5.86
CA ASN A 42 4.98 -12.33 -5.17
C ASN A 42 4.29 -11.50 -4.09
N GLU A 43 2.99 -11.72 -3.92
CA GLU A 43 2.20 -11.13 -2.84
C GLU A 43 2.28 -11.98 -1.56
N ARG A 44 2.38 -11.31 -0.42
CA ARG A 44 2.19 -11.91 0.91
C ARG A 44 1.26 -11.02 1.72
N VAL A 45 0.10 -11.55 2.08
CA VAL A 45 -0.86 -10.89 2.96
C VAL A 45 -0.53 -11.21 4.42
N SER A 46 -0.46 -10.18 5.25
CA SER A 46 -0.37 -10.29 6.70
C SER A 46 -1.65 -9.78 7.35
N LYS A 47 -1.81 -9.98 8.66
CA LYS A 47 -2.97 -9.47 9.40
C LYS A 47 -3.23 -7.97 9.19
N LYS A 48 -2.20 -7.14 8.93
CA LYS A 48 -2.36 -5.68 8.87
C LYS A 48 -2.20 -5.07 7.48
N TYR A 49 -1.54 -5.75 6.55
CA TYR A 49 -1.14 -5.20 5.25
C TYR A 49 -0.72 -6.31 4.27
N ALA A 50 -0.75 -5.99 2.97
CA ALA A 50 -0.12 -6.80 1.92
C ALA A 50 1.31 -6.30 1.63
N THR A 51 2.21 -7.22 1.36
CA THR A 51 3.58 -6.94 0.91
C THR A 51 3.84 -7.61 -0.42
N TYR A 52 4.65 -6.97 -1.25
CA TYR A 52 5.04 -7.45 -2.56
C TYR A 52 6.56 -7.54 -2.59
N ASN A 53 7.07 -8.74 -2.87
CA ASN A 53 8.48 -9.06 -2.72
C ASN A 53 9.04 -9.62 -4.03
N ARG A 54 10.24 -9.17 -4.39
CA ARG A 54 11.05 -9.73 -5.47
C ARG A 54 12.20 -10.51 -4.82
N GLY A 55 12.04 -11.82 -4.67
CA GLY A 55 12.98 -12.63 -3.88
C GLY A 55 12.99 -12.21 -2.41
N ARG A 56 14.14 -11.71 -1.92
CA ARG A 56 14.33 -11.24 -0.53
C ARG A 56 14.04 -9.74 -0.35
N ASP A 57 13.81 -9.03 -1.45
CA ASP A 57 13.62 -7.58 -1.45
C ASP A 57 12.13 -7.24 -1.43
N GLN A 58 11.72 -6.44 -0.45
CA GLN A 58 10.36 -5.92 -0.39
C GLN A 58 10.26 -4.70 -1.28
N ILE A 59 9.55 -4.80 -2.40
CA ILE A 59 9.43 -3.70 -3.37
C ILE A 59 8.24 -2.79 -3.06
N ALA A 60 7.21 -3.32 -2.42
CA ALA A 60 6.04 -2.55 -2.03
C ALA A 60 5.34 -3.11 -0.80
N ARG A 61 4.61 -2.22 -0.12
CA ARG A 61 3.70 -2.57 0.97
C ARG A 61 2.42 -1.74 0.86
N VAL A 62 1.28 -2.41 0.84
CA VAL A 62 -0.04 -1.78 0.77
C VAL A 62 -0.75 -1.99 2.10
N SER A 63 -1.19 -0.89 2.70
CA SER A 63 -1.94 -0.91 3.95
C SER A 63 -3.18 -0.04 3.86
N ILE A 64 -4.22 -0.39 4.63
CA ILE A 64 -5.48 0.35 4.67
C ILE A 64 -5.57 1.07 6.02
N ILE A 65 -5.75 2.39 5.95
CA ILE A 65 -5.97 3.26 7.11
C ILE A 65 -7.28 4.02 6.89
N ALA A 66 -8.22 3.83 7.82
CA ALA A 66 -9.61 4.27 7.70
C ALA A 66 -10.23 3.79 6.37
N THR A 67 -10.37 4.69 5.40
CA THR A 67 -10.98 4.45 4.08
C THR A 67 -10.00 4.58 2.91
N SER A 68 -8.71 4.84 3.18
CA SER A 68 -7.71 5.11 2.14
C SER A 68 -6.59 4.08 2.11
N LEU A 69 -6.09 3.82 0.91
CA LEU A 69 -4.91 2.99 0.70
C LEU A 69 -3.64 3.81 0.94
N ARG A 70 -2.66 3.19 1.58
CA ARG A 70 -1.28 3.70 1.68
C ARG A 70 -0.36 2.72 0.99
N VAL A 71 0.21 3.16 -0.13
CA VAL A 71 1.16 2.37 -0.91
C VAL A 71 2.55 2.87 -0.58
N HIS A 72 3.39 1.95 -0.11
CA HIS A 72 4.79 2.20 0.18
C HIS A 72 5.61 1.50 -0.89
N LEU A 73 6.63 2.15 -1.43
CA LEU A 73 7.44 1.66 -2.54
C LEU A 73 8.93 1.73 -2.17
N ALA A 74 9.71 0.77 -2.68
CA ALA A 74 11.16 0.70 -2.55
C ALA A 74 11.85 1.68 -3.53
N LEU A 75 11.59 2.96 -3.35
CA LEU A 75 12.21 4.06 -4.09
C LEU A 75 12.65 5.14 -3.12
N ASP A 76 13.72 5.87 -3.46
CA ASP A 76 14.19 6.99 -2.66
C ASP A 76 13.26 8.21 -2.86
N PRO A 77 12.56 8.68 -1.81
CA PRO A 77 11.73 9.88 -1.90
C PRO A 77 12.54 11.13 -2.29
N LYS A 78 13.81 11.17 -1.91
CA LYS A 78 14.69 12.33 -2.14
C LYS A 78 15.13 12.45 -3.60
N ALA A 79 15.09 11.36 -4.36
CA ALA A 79 15.31 11.37 -5.81
C ALA A 79 14.15 12.06 -6.58
N HIS A 80 13.08 12.44 -5.89
CA HIS A 80 11.92 13.10 -6.48
C HIS A 80 11.48 14.34 -5.67
N PRO A 81 12.34 15.38 -5.55
CA PRO A 81 12.04 16.54 -4.72
C PRO A 81 10.77 17.30 -5.15
N ASP A 82 10.46 17.29 -6.45
CA ASP A 82 9.27 17.96 -7.00
C ASP A 82 7.96 17.20 -6.70
N LYS A 83 8.05 15.93 -6.27
CA LYS A 83 6.89 15.09 -5.98
C LYS A 83 6.47 15.21 -4.52
N THR A 84 6.00 16.40 -4.12
CA THR A 84 5.54 16.74 -2.76
C THR A 84 4.43 15.83 -2.18
N TRP A 85 3.78 15.06 -3.03
CA TRP A 85 2.75 14.08 -2.69
C TRP A 85 3.32 12.72 -2.24
N ILE A 86 4.64 12.50 -2.36
CA ILE A 86 5.36 11.37 -1.78
C ILE A 86 5.80 11.76 -0.37
N LYS A 87 5.43 10.95 0.61
CA LYS A 87 5.89 11.11 1.99
C LYS A 87 7.11 10.23 2.23
N ASP A 88 8.19 10.85 2.71
CA ASP A 88 9.39 10.13 3.17
C ASP A 88 9.13 9.51 4.55
N LEU A 89 9.28 8.19 4.64
CA LEU A 89 9.20 7.40 5.86
C LEU A 89 10.49 6.61 6.14
N SER A 90 11.61 6.94 5.48
CA SER A 90 12.92 6.30 5.67
C SER A 90 13.41 6.31 7.11
N ALA A 91 13.09 7.36 7.87
CA ALA A 91 13.42 7.47 9.30
C ALA A 91 12.72 6.42 10.20
N LYS A 92 11.75 5.66 9.68
CA LYS A 92 11.03 4.63 10.44
C LYS A 92 11.51 3.25 10.02
N SER A 93 12.12 2.51 10.94
CA SER A 93 12.63 1.14 10.70
C SER A 93 11.62 0.22 10.00
N ALA A 94 10.32 0.31 10.33
CA ALA A 94 9.29 -0.51 9.69
C ALA A 94 9.06 -0.24 8.19
N TYR A 95 9.58 0.87 7.66
CA TYR A 95 9.44 1.32 6.28
C TYR A 95 10.79 1.56 5.59
N GLU A 96 11.90 1.19 6.21
CA GLU A 96 13.24 1.41 5.65
C GLU A 96 13.41 0.81 4.25
N LYS A 97 12.86 -0.40 4.03
CA LYS A 97 12.87 -1.07 2.71
C LYS A 97 11.93 -0.44 1.67
N VAL A 98 10.92 0.31 2.11
CA VAL A 98 9.87 0.90 1.27
C VAL A 98 9.55 2.33 1.74
N PRO A 99 10.54 3.25 1.68
CA PRO A 99 10.45 4.51 2.41
C PRO A 99 9.48 5.50 1.78
N ALA A 100 9.20 5.41 0.48
CA ALA A 100 8.30 6.31 -0.22
C ALA A 100 6.84 5.90 -0.05
N MET A 101 6.03 6.76 0.57
CA MET A 101 4.61 6.50 0.77
C MET A 101 3.71 7.45 -0.02
N VAL A 102 2.75 6.88 -0.75
CA VAL A 102 1.69 7.59 -1.46
C VAL A 102 0.34 7.25 -0.83
N ARG A 103 -0.46 8.27 -0.55
CA ARG A 103 -1.86 8.12 -0.14
C ARG A 103 -2.75 8.07 -1.38
N ILE A 104 -3.57 7.03 -1.50
CA ILE A 104 -4.56 6.94 -2.58
C ILE A 104 -5.90 7.44 -2.03
N SER A 105 -6.20 8.69 -2.36
CA SER A 105 -7.47 9.35 -2.01
C SER A 105 -8.18 9.95 -3.21
N SER A 106 -7.60 9.84 -4.42
CA SER A 106 -8.17 10.38 -5.66
C SER A 106 -7.68 9.60 -6.88
N PRO A 107 -8.36 9.70 -8.02
CA PRO A 107 -7.91 9.09 -9.28
C PRO A 107 -6.52 9.58 -9.72
N LEU A 108 -6.18 10.85 -9.48
CA LEU A 108 -4.85 11.38 -9.78
C LEU A 108 -3.76 10.71 -8.94
N ALA A 109 -4.03 10.46 -7.65
CA ALA A 109 -3.09 9.75 -6.79
C ALA A 109 -2.89 8.29 -7.24
N LEU A 110 -3.96 7.64 -7.71
CA LEU A 110 -3.89 6.31 -8.31
C LEU A 110 -3.01 6.31 -9.57
N ARG A 111 -3.26 7.22 -10.51
CA ARG A 111 -2.44 7.35 -11.74
C ARG A 111 -0.96 7.58 -11.42
N ARG A 112 -0.67 8.46 -10.45
CA ARG A 112 0.70 8.74 -9.99
C ARG A 112 1.37 7.52 -9.39
N VAL A 113 0.69 6.75 -8.54
CA VAL A 113 1.29 5.56 -7.94
C VAL A 113 1.50 4.44 -8.96
N LEU A 114 0.57 4.27 -9.92
CA LEU A 114 0.73 3.30 -11.00
C LEU A 114 1.93 3.63 -11.88
N ALA A 115 2.15 4.91 -12.20
CA ALA A 115 3.34 5.35 -12.93
C ALA A 115 4.64 5.09 -12.15
N LEU A 116 4.63 5.22 -10.81
CA LEU A 116 5.79 4.86 -9.99
C LEU A 116 6.01 3.35 -9.97
N ILE A 117 4.95 2.56 -9.83
CA ILE A 117 5.03 1.09 -9.86
C ILE A 117 5.60 0.63 -11.21
N GLU A 118 5.21 1.28 -12.30
CA GLU A 118 5.68 0.91 -13.63
C GLU A 118 7.21 1.01 -13.76
N ALA A 119 7.82 1.94 -13.03
CA ALA A 119 9.26 2.19 -13.02
C ALA A 119 10.08 1.31 -12.03
N LEU A 120 9.47 0.33 -11.34
CA LEU A 120 10.12 -0.57 -10.35
C LEU A 120 10.78 -1.85 -10.92
#